data_AF-A0A0D6AL37-F1
#
_entry.id   AF-A0A0D6AL37-F1
#
_cell.length_a   1.000
_cell.length_b   1.000
_cell.length_c   1.000
_cell.angle_alpha   90.00
_cell.angle_beta   90.00
_cell.angle_gamma   90.00
#
_symmetry.space_group_name_H-M   'P 1'
#
loop_
_entity.id
_entity.type
_entity.pdbx_description
1 polymer ?
#
loop_
_entity_poly.entity_id
_entity_poly.type
_entity_poly.pdbx_seq_one_letter_code
_entity_poly.pdbx_strand_id
1 'polypeptide(L)' 'MSRNLIKIQKNLRLLIIALIPITVILYLLRGLGFLGFLSGGILLFLIIASFFSLVTFLIIQTYS' A
#
# COMPACT_ATOMS: atom_id res chain seq x y z
N MET A 1 24.44 -6.71 7.45
CA MET A 1 23.26 -6.22 6.70
C MET A 1 23.70 -5.12 5.74
N SER A 2 23.46 -5.27 4.44
CA SER A 2 23.92 -4.29 3.43
C SER A 2 23.22 -2.94 3.62
N ARG A 3 23.95 -1.83 3.50
CA ARG A 3 23.38 -0.46 3.58
C ARG A 3 22.22 -0.25 2.59
N ASN A 4 22.23 -0.98 1.46
CA ASN A 4 21.15 -0.95 0.48
C ASN A 4 19.86 -1.62 0.98
N LEU A 5 19.96 -2.73 1.72
CA LEU A 5 18.80 -3.43 2.29
C LEU A 5 18.08 -2.56 3.34
N ILE A 6 18.85 -1.84 4.16
CA ILE A 6 18.31 -0.90 5.15
C ILE A 6 17.55 0.25 4.46
N LYS A 7 18.09 0.78 3.35
CA LYS A 7 17.44 1.84 2.57
C LYS A 7 16.14 1.35 1.91
N ILE A 8 16.14 0.13 1.38
CA ILE A 8 14.95 -0.50 0.78
C ILE A 8 13.87 -0.73 1.84
N GLN A 9 14.22 -1.29 3.00
CA GLN A 9 13.29 -1.48 4.12
C GLN A 9 12.68 -0.17 4.59
N LYS A 10 13.48 0.90 4.71
CA LYS A 10 13.01 2.22 5.13
C LYS A 10 12.01 2.81 4.12
N ASN A 11 12.29 2.68 2.82
CA ASN A 11 11.39 3.13 1.77
C ASN A 11 10.08 2.33 1.75
N LEU A 12 10.14 1.01 1.88
CA LEU A 12 8.94 0.16 1.95
C LEU A 12 8.08 0.48 3.15
N ARG A 13 8.69 0.72 4.31
CA ARG A 13 7.97 1.10 5.52
C ARG A 13 7.22 2.42 5.35
N LEU A 14 7.89 3.42 4.76
CA LEU A 14 7.25 4.70 4.40
C LEU A 14 6.09 4.50 3.43
N LEU A 15 6.29 3.65 2.42
CA LEU A 15 5.30 3.37 1.39
C LEU A 15 4.06 2.68 2.00
N ILE A 16 4.24 1.74 2.91
CA ILE A 16 3.14 1.07 3.65
C ILE A 16 2.40 2.05 4.56
N ILE A 17 3.12 2.87 5.33
CA ILE A 17 2.53 3.87 6.22
C ILE A 17 1.72 4.89 5.43
N ALA A 18 2.08 5.20 4.19
CA ALA A 18 1.32 6.10 3.33
C ALA A 18 0.15 5.39 2.62
N LEU A 19 0.39 4.23 1.97
CA LEU A 19 -0.61 3.57 1.14
C LEU A 19 -1.78 3.03 1.94
N ILE A 20 -1.56 2.43 3.10
CA ILE A 20 -2.65 1.85 3.91
C ILE A 20 -3.70 2.90 4.27
N PRO A 21 -3.37 4.01 4.96
CA PRO A 21 -4.37 5.01 5.31
C PRO A 21 -4.97 5.69 4.07
N ILE A 22 -4.20 5.91 3.00
CA ILE A 22 -4.73 6.45 1.75
C ILE A 22 -5.79 5.52 1.16
N THR A 23 -5.55 4.20 1.12
CA THR A 23 -6.54 3.23 0.62
C THR A 23 -7.81 3.21 1.47
N VAL A 24 -7.69 3.30 2.79
CA VAL A 24 -8.84 3.37 3.71
C VAL A 24 -9.64 4.66 3.50
N ILE A 25 -8.97 5.81 3.37
CA ILE A 25 -9.62 7.11 3.13
C ILE A 25 -10.35 7.10 1.78
N LEU A 26 -9.72 6.60 0.72
CA LEU A 26 -10.36 6.52 -0.60
C LEU A 26 -11.58 5.58 -0.60
N TYR A 27 -11.51 4.48 0.14
CA TYR A 27 -12.65 3.57 0.29
C TYR A 27 -13.82 4.23 1.04
N LEU A 28 -13.54 4.93 2.15
CA LEU A 28 -14.54 5.68 2.90
C LEU A 28 -15.16 6.81 2.08
N LEU A 29 -14.34 7.61 1.38
CA LEU A 29 -14.82 8.67 0.50
C LEU A 29 -15.70 8.15 -0.63
N ARG A 30 -15.46 6.91 -1.11
CA ARG A 30 -16.38 6.25 -2.05
C ARG A 30 -17.67 5.79 -1.39
N GLY A 31 -17.60 5.18 -0.20
CA GLY A 31 -18.78 4.76 0.56
C GLY A 31 -19.70 5.94 0.93
N LEU A 32 -19.11 7.13 1.11
CA LEU A 32 -19.81 8.39 1.35
C LEU A 32 -20.32 9.07 0.07
N GLY A 33 -20.13 8.47 -1.10
CA GLY A 33 -20.61 8.99 -2.39
C GLY A 33 -19.76 10.09 -3.01
N PHE A 34 -18.75 10.63 -2.31
CA PHE A 34 -17.85 11.67 -2.84
C PHE A 34 -17.01 11.19 -4.03
N LEU A 35 -16.73 9.89 -4.12
CA LEU A 35 -15.95 9.27 -5.19
C LEU A 35 -16.77 8.30 -6.04
N GLY A 36 -18.09 8.51 -6.15
CA GLY A 36 -19.00 7.66 -6.94
C GLY A 36 -18.67 7.61 -8.44
N PHE A 37 -17.93 8.60 -8.95
CA PHE A 37 -17.46 8.67 -10.35
C PHE A 37 -16.21 7.82 -10.61
N LEU A 38 -15.49 7.35 -9.58
CA LEU A 38 -14.32 6.49 -9.76
C LEU A 38 -14.77 5.06 -10.09
N SER A 39 -14.28 4.54 -11.22
CA SER A 39 -14.64 3.19 -11.66
C SER A 39 -14.24 2.14 -10.61
N GLY A 40 -15.06 1.10 -10.47
CA GLY A 40 -14.77 -0.09 -9.64
C GLY A 40 -13.32 -0.57 -9.73
N GLY A 41 -12.77 -0.54 -10.95
CA GLY A 41 -11.44 -1.07 -11.27
C GLY A 41 -10.28 -0.36 -10.58
N ILE A 42 -10.35 0.95 -10.35
CA ILE A 42 -9.25 1.70 -9.70
C ILE A 42 -9.08 1.25 -8.24
N LEU A 43 -10.18 0.92 -7.57
CA LEU A 43 -10.14 0.41 -6.20
C LEU A 43 -9.61 -1.03 -6.10
N LEU A 44 -9.98 -1.89 -7.05
CA LEU A 44 -9.39 -3.23 -7.15
C LEU A 44 -7.88 -3.14 -7.37
N PHE A 45 -7.43 -2.22 -8.22
CA PHE A 45 -6.00 -2.00 -8.47
C PHE A 45 -5.25 -1.55 -7.21
N LEU A 46 -5.83 -0.63 -6.43
CA LEU A 46 -5.27 -0.16 -5.15
C LEU A 46 -5.19 -1.26 -4.10
N ILE A 47 -6.21 -2.12 -4.00
CA ILE A 47 -6.22 -3.27 -3.07
C ILE A 47 -5.11 -4.26 -3.43
N ILE A 48 -4.98 -4.60 -4.72
CA ILE A 48 -3.94 -5.52 -5.20
C ILE A 48 -2.54 -4.94 -4.95
N ALA A 49 -2.33 -3.65 -5.24
CA ALA A 49 -1.06 -2.98 -4.99
C ALA A 49 -0.69 -2.94 -3.49
N SER A 50 -1.68 -2.70 -2.62
CA SER A 50 -1.50 -2.74 -1.17
C SER A 50 -1.09 -4.14 -0.70
N PHE A 51 -1.75 -5.19 -1.20
CA PHE A 51 -1.43 -6.58 -0.89
C PHE A 51 -0.01 -6.96 -1.31
N PHE A 52 0.39 -6.60 -2.53
CA PHE A 52 1.75 -6.82 -3.03
C PHE A 52 2.82 -6.11 -2.20
N SER A 53 2.56 -4.86 -1.80
CA SER A 53 3.46 -4.09 -0.93
C SER A 53 3.66 -4.79 0.43
N LEU A 54 2.57 -5.29 1.02
CA LEU A 54 2.56 -5.98 2.31
C LEU A 54 3.31 -7.32 2.26
N VAL A 55 3.06 -8.12 1.20
CA VAL A 55 3.78 -9.37 0.95
C VAL A 55 5.28 -9.12 0.76
N THR A 56 5.64 -8.11 -0.03
CA THR A 56 7.05 -7.75 -0.27
C THR A 56 7.75 -7.34 1.02
N PHE A 57 7.08 -6.57 1.88
CA PHE A 57 7.60 -6.19 3.18
C PHE A 57 7.81 -7.40 4.10
N LEU A 58 6.84 -8.33 4.16
CA LEU A 58 6.99 -9.56 4.95
C LEU A 58 8.16 -10.41 4.46
N ILE A 59 8.31 -10.61 3.15
CA ILE A 59 9.45 -11.34 2.58
C ILE A 59 10.77 -10.68 2.98
N ILE A 60 10.88 -9.35 2.85
CA ILE A 60 12.11 -8.65 3.23
C ILE A 60 12.36 -8.71 4.73
N GLN A 61 11.33 -8.69 5.57
CA GLN A 61 11.49 -8.78 7.02
C GLN A 61 11.89 -10.20 7.47
N THR A 62 11.44 -11.24 6.76
CA THR A 62 11.73 -12.65 7.08
C THR A 62 13.09 -13.10 6.55
N TYR A 63 13.52 -12.59 5.39
CA TYR A 63 14.71 -13.08 4.69
C TYR A 63 15.91 -12.10 4.65
N SER A 64 15.79 -10.89 5.21
CA SER A 64 16.88 -9.89 5.28
C SER A 64 17.33 -9.59 6.70
#